data_AF-A0A143GA12-F1
#
_entry.id   AF-A0A143GA12-F1
#
_cell.length_a   1.000
_cell.length_b   1.000
_cell.length_c   1.000
_cell.angle_alpha   90.00
_cell.angle_beta   90.00
_cell.angle_gamma   90.00
#
_symmetry.space_group_name_H-M   'P 1'
#
loop_
_entity.id
_entity.type
_entity.pdbx_description
1 polymer ?
#
loop_
_entity_poly.entity_id
_entity_poly.type
_entity_poly.pdbx_seq_one_letter_code
_entity_poly.pdbx_strand_id
1 'polypeptide(L)'
;MLSDVKEQRNWLIKFVRATNYSCLGILVLVSLLVIYLCQEFAGFKSAPAAALVVAVLAWLVIFISEYYVFLLKNYRNETITHIYKTLIKRIPY
;
A
#
# COMPACT_ATOMS: atom_id res chain seq x y z
N MET A 1 -19.50 12.82 18.47
CA MET A 1 -18.60 13.77 17.77
C MET A 1 -17.13 13.38 17.84
N LEU A 2 -16.45 13.43 19.01
CA LEU A 2 -15.03 12.99 19.10
C LEU A 2 -14.83 11.49 18.86
N SER A 3 -15.81 10.67 19.25
CA SER A 3 -15.86 9.22 18.95
C SER A 3 -15.90 8.94 17.45
N ASP A 4 -16.76 9.65 16.71
CA ASP A 4 -16.96 9.45 15.27
C ASP A 4 -15.69 9.76 14.47
N VAL A 5 -14.99 10.84 14.82
CA VAL A 5 -13.75 11.22 14.11
C VAL A 5 -12.63 10.20 14.36
N LYS A 6 -12.56 9.64 15.57
CA LYS A 6 -11.58 8.59 15.90
C LYS A 6 -11.88 7.31 15.11
N GLU A 7 -13.15 6.95 14.95
CA GLU A 7 -13.56 5.83 14.10
C GLU A 7 -13.25 6.06 12.63
N GLN A 8 -13.57 7.25 12.09
CA GLN A 8 -13.22 7.64 10.72
C GLN A 8 -11.71 7.56 10.47
N ARG A 9 -10.91 8.04 11.43
CA ARG A 9 -9.44 7.97 11.35
C ARG A 9 -8.95 6.52 11.32
N ASN A 10 -9.46 5.68 12.20
CA ASN A 10 -9.11 4.26 12.25
C ASN A 10 -9.53 3.54 10.97
N TRP A 11 -10.69 3.86 10.42
CA TRP A 11 -11.15 3.33 9.15
C TRP A 11 -10.22 3.74 8.01
N LEU A 12 -9.85 5.03 7.90
CA LEU A 12 -8.92 5.52 6.88
C LEU A 12 -7.54 4.86 6.98
N ILE A 13 -7.02 4.69 8.19
CA ILE A 13 -5.75 3.99 8.42
C ILE A 13 -5.85 2.53 7.95
N LYS A 14 -6.93 1.82 8.29
CA LYS A 14 -7.17 0.46 7.84
C LYS A 14 -7.31 0.38 6.32
N PHE A 15 -8.03 1.31 5.71
CA PHE A 15 -8.21 1.40 4.26
C PHE A 15 -6.86 1.58 3.55
N VAL A 16 -6.07 2.58 3.94
CA VAL A 16 -4.74 2.83 3.36
C VAL A 16 -3.83 1.62 3.51
N ARG A 17 -3.81 1.00 4.70
CA ARG A 17 -3.02 -0.22 4.92
C ARG A 17 -3.48 -1.36 4.03
N ALA A 18 -4.78 -1.62 3.95
CA ALA A 18 -5.32 -2.69 3.13
C ALA A 18 -4.97 -2.49 1.65
N THR A 19 -5.21 -1.30 1.09
CA THR A 19 -4.87 -1.00 -0.31
C THR A 19 -3.38 -1.16 -0.59
N ASN A 20 -2.51 -0.66 0.29
CA ASN A 20 -1.06 -0.76 0.09
C ASN A 20 -0.54 -2.20 0.25
N TYR A 21 -1.04 -2.97 1.22
CA TYR A 21 -0.65 -4.38 1.35
C TYR A 21 -1.15 -5.23 0.19
N SER A 22 -2.35 -4.97 -0.33
CA SER A 22 -2.84 -5.62 -1.55
C SER A 22 -1.96 -5.29 -2.76
N CYS A 23 -1.57 -4.02 -2.92
CA CYS A 23 -0.66 -3.61 -3.99
C CYS A 23 0.71 -4.30 -3.87
N LEU A 24 1.25 -4.39 -2.64
CA LEU A 24 2.49 -5.10 -2.36
C LEU A 24 2.38 -6.60 -2.71
N GLY A 25 1.27 -7.25 -2.36
CA GLY A 25 1.01 -8.63 -2.73
C GLY A 25 1.01 -8.85 -4.25
N ILE A 26 0.35 -7.97 -5.00
CA ILE A 26 0.35 -8.03 -6.47
C ILE A 26 1.77 -7.83 -7.03
N LEU A 27 2.50 -6.83 -6.54
CA LEU A 27 3.88 -6.59 -6.97
C LEU A 27 4.78 -7.79 -6.72
N VAL A 28 4.68 -8.42 -5.54
CA VAL A 28 5.45 -9.63 -5.20
C VAL A 28 5.08 -10.79 -6.13
N LEU A 29 3.78 -11.04 -6.36
CA LEU A 29 3.32 -12.11 -7.24
C LEU A 29 3.80 -11.92 -8.69
N VAL A 30 3.64 -10.72 -9.24
CA VAL A 30 4.13 -10.37 -10.58
C VAL A 30 5.64 -10.55 -10.67
N SER A 31 6.36 -10.11 -9.64
CA SER A 31 7.82 -10.23 -9.59
C SER A 31 8.30 -11.68 -9.54
N LEU A 32 7.64 -12.52 -8.74
CA LEU A 32 7.94 -13.95 -8.68
C LEU A 32 7.63 -14.64 -10.00
N LEU A 33 6.53 -14.29 -10.65
CA LEU A 33 6.18 -14.81 -11.98
C LEU A 33 7.24 -14.43 -13.03
N VAL A 34 7.70 -13.18 -13.02
CA VAL A 34 8.77 -12.72 -13.92
C VAL A 34 10.07 -13.49 -13.64
N ILE A 35 10.46 -13.66 -12.37
CA ILE A 35 11.65 -14.43 -12.01
C ILE A 35 11.52 -15.89 -12.48
N TYR A 36 10.37 -16.52 -12.26
CA TYR A 36 10.10 -17.89 -12.69
C TYR A 36 10.23 -18.04 -14.21
N LEU A 37 9.60 -17.15 -14.98
CA LEU A 37 9.69 -17.16 -16.45
C LEU A 37 11.13 -16.92 -16.92
N CYS A 38 11.83 -15.95 -16.33
CA CYS A 38 13.23 -15.70 -16.67
C CYS A 38 14.14 -16.90 -16.37
N GLN A 39 13.87 -17.63 -15.29
CA GLN A 39 14.58 -18.87 -14.94
C GLN A 39 14.34 -19.98 -15.97
N GLU A 40 13.09 -20.19 -16.42
CA GLU A 40 12.75 -21.19 -17.44
C GLU A 40 13.32 -20.85 -18.83
N PHE A 41 13.25 -19.59 -19.27
CA PHE A 41 13.54 -19.23 -20.66
C PHE A 41 15.01 -18.92 -20.96
N ALA A 42 15.82 -18.54 -19.98
CA ALA A 42 17.12 -17.91 -20.28
C ALA A 42 18.31 -18.35 -19.41
N GLY A 43 18.17 -19.35 -18.52
CA GLY A 43 19.29 -19.77 -17.67
C GLY A 43 19.84 -18.59 -16.84
N PHE A 44 18.93 -17.88 -16.17
CA PHE A 44 19.14 -16.51 -15.70
C PHE A 44 20.21 -16.38 -14.61
N LYS A 45 21.43 -15.94 -14.98
CA LYS A 45 22.53 -15.62 -14.04
C LYS A 45 22.26 -14.36 -13.18
N SER A 46 21.24 -13.56 -13.51
CA SER A 46 20.92 -12.27 -12.87
C SER A 46 19.68 -12.31 -11.95
N ALA A 47 19.15 -13.49 -11.62
CA ALA A 47 18.04 -13.66 -10.68
C ALA A 47 18.23 -12.94 -9.32
N PRO A 48 19.44 -12.85 -8.73
CA PRO A 48 19.67 -12.09 -7.51
C PRO A 48 19.43 -10.59 -7.66
N ALA A 49 19.76 -10.01 -8.82
CA ALA A 49 19.56 -8.59 -9.09
C ALA A 49 18.07 -8.24 -9.26
N ALA A 50 17.32 -9.11 -9.94
CA ALA A 50 15.87 -8.96 -10.06
C ALA A 50 15.18 -9.04 -8.68
N ALA A 51 15.55 -10.02 -7.85
CA ALA A 51 15.03 -10.15 -6.49
C ALA A 51 15.35 -8.90 -5.63
N LEU A 52 16.54 -8.31 -5.78
CA LEU A 52 16.94 -7.12 -5.05
C LEU A 52 16.13 -5.88 -5.46
N VAL A 53 15.88 -5.68 -6.75
CA VAL A 53 15.02 -4.57 -7.25
C VAL A 53 13.60 -4.71 -6.69
N VAL A 54 13.06 -5.93 -6.68
CA VAL A 54 11.72 -6.23 -6.14
C VAL A 54 11.67 -5.94 -4.63
N ALA A 55 12.71 -6.31 -3.89
CA ALA A 55 12.80 -6.02 -2.46
C ALA A 55 12.85 -4.51 -2.18
N VAL A 56 13.60 -3.73 -2.97
CA VAL A 56 13.67 -2.27 -2.85
C VAL A 56 12.30 -1.63 -3.15
N LEU A 57 11.62 -2.09 -4.21
CA LEU A 57 10.27 -1.61 -4.54
C LEU A 57 9.26 -1.93 -3.44
N ALA A 58 9.29 -3.15 -2.89
CA ALA A 58 8.45 -3.55 -1.77
C ALA A 58 8.70 -2.66 -0.55
N TRP A 59 9.97 -2.34 -0.26
CA TRP A 59 10.33 -1.46 0.86
C TRP A 59 9.81 -0.04 0.68
N LEU A 60 9.91 0.53 -0.53
CA LEU A 60 9.34 1.85 -0.84
C LEU A 60 7.83 1.88 -0.64
N VAL A 61 7.10 0.84 -1.06
CA VAL A 61 5.64 0.75 -0.86
C VAL A 61 5.29 0.69 0.62
N ILE A 62 6.04 -0.09 1.42
CA ILE A 62 5.84 -0.14 2.89
C ILE A 62 6.12 1.22 3.53
N PHE A 63 7.22 1.87 3.13
CA PHE A 63 7.60 3.18 3.64
C PHE A 63 6.53 4.24 3.35
N ILE A 64 6.06 4.30 2.11
CA ILE A 64 4.99 5.20 1.69
C ILE A 64 3.70 4.92 2.49
N SER A 65 3.37 3.64 2.71
CA SER A 65 2.21 3.26 3.51
C SER A 65 2.27 3.77 4.95
N GLU A 66 3.39 3.53 5.64
CA GLU A 66 3.56 3.99 7.02
C GLU A 66 3.67 5.51 7.12
N TYR A 67 4.24 6.17 6.11
CA TYR A 67 4.23 7.64 6.01
C TYR A 67 2.80 8.19 5.91
N TYR A 68 1.93 7.60 5.07
CA TYR A 68 0.53 8.00 5.00
C TYR A 68 -0.22 7.74 6.31
N VAL A 69 0.05 6.62 6.98
CA VAL A 69 -0.53 6.34 8.31
C VAL A 69 -0.08 7.38 9.33
N PHE A 70 1.20 7.78 9.31
CA PHE A 70 1.73 8.83 10.16
C PHE A 70 1.01 10.17 9.91
N LEU A 71 0.80 10.55 8.64
CA LEU A 71 0.04 11.76 8.30
C LEU A 71 -1.40 11.69 8.83
N LEU A 72 -2.10 10.58 8.64
CA LEU A 72 -3.47 10.38 9.14
C LEU A 72 -3.57 10.45 10.67
N LYS A 73 -2.52 10.02 11.40
CA LYS A 73 -2.46 10.14 12.86
C LYS A 73 -2.27 11.59 13.32
N ASN A 74 -1.58 12.42 12.55
CA ASN A 74 -1.22 13.78 12.93
C ASN A 74 -2.16 14.86 12.36
N TYR A 75 -3.00 14.54 11.39
CA TYR A 75 -3.95 15.51 10.84
C TYR A 75 -5.02 15.96 11.85
N ARG A 76 -5.48 17.21 11.65
CA ARG A 76 -6.62 17.78 12.39
C ARG A 76 -7.91 17.00 12.08
N ASN A 77 -8.80 16.99 13.06
CA ASN A 77 -10.08 16.27 13.00
C ASN A 77 -10.98 16.72 11.83
N GLU A 78 -10.96 18.01 11.50
CA GLU A 78 -11.68 18.58 10.35
C GLU A 78 -11.20 17.95 9.02
N THR A 79 -9.88 17.85 8.85
CA THR A 79 -9.25 17.25 7.66
C THR A 79 -9.59 15.77 7.53
N ILE A 80 -9.57 15.01 8.64
CA ILE A 80 -9.98 13.59 8.64
C ILE A 80 -11.42 13.43 8.18
N THR A 81 -12.33 14.25 8.72
CA THR A 81 -13.75 14.20 8.36
C THR A 81 -13.97 14.52 6.89
N HIS A 82 -13.24 15.51 6.36
CA HIS A 82 -13.30 15.87 4.95
C HIS A 82 -12.81 14.71 4.06
N ILE A 83 -11.63 14.16 4.34
CA ILE A 83 -11.04 13.04 3.58
C ILE A 83 -11.99 11.84 3.57
N TYR A 84 -12.56 11.47 4.72
CA TYR A 84 -13.52 10.37 4.85
C TYR A 84 -14.75 10.58 3.97
N LYS A 85 -15.36 11.78 4.00
CA LYS A 85 -16.53 12.10 3.18
C LYS A 85 -16.22 12.10 1.68
N THR A 86 -15.04 12.59 1.27
CA THR A 86 -14.64 12.58 -0.14
C THR A 86 -14.44 11.17 -0.67
N LEU A 87 -13.84 10.28 0.15
CA LEU A 87 -13.62 8.87 -0.23
C LEU A 87 -14.95 8.11 -0.31
N ILE A 88 -15.84 8.24 0.67
CA ILE A 88 -17.11 7.51 0.68
C ILE A 88 -18.07 7.94 -0.43
N LYS A 89 -18.13 9.23 -0.76
CA LYS A 89 -18.96 9.69 -1.89
C LYS A 89 -18.48 9.19 -3.26
N ARG A 90 -17.25 8.68 -3.36
CA ARG A 90 -16.64 8.22 -4.60
C ARG A 90 -16.58 6.70 -4.76
N ILE A 91 -17.03 5.92 -3.77
CA ILE A 91 -17.13 4.46 -3.91
C ILE A 91 -18.57 4.16 -4.35
N PRO A 92 -18.86 3.97 -5.64
CA PRO A 92 -20.15 3.46 -6.06
C PRO A 92 -20.31 2.05 -5.48
N TYR A 93 -21.41 1.83 -4.76
CA TYR A 93 -21.84 0.49 -4.35
C TYR A 93 -22.18 -0.35 -5.58
#